data_AF-A0A1Z5IQ26-F1
#
_entry.id   AF-A0A1Z5IQ26-F1
#
_cell.length_a   1.000
_cell.length_b   1.000
_cell.length_c   1.000
_cell.angle_alpha   90.00
_cell.angle_beta   90.00
_cell.angle_gamma   90.00
#
_symmetry.space_group_name_H-M   'P 1'
#
loop_
_entity.id
_entity.type
_entity.pdbx_description
1 polymer ?
#
loop_
_entity_poly.entity_id
_entity_poly.type
_entity_poly.pdbx_seq_one_letter_code
_entity_poly.pdbx_strand_id
1 'polypeptide(L)'
;MSDDEPFMKDAHVTFPSGTLTLTELQQIFKTIPFELDLVDANDRFGWYSDQPNRNHVRSKNQIGKTLAEIHPAKILPAIKSLISSFKAGKRDAMTIPSTQNGHKVMTTYYALRDDEGTYLGTLECTANVDQIITMFENGAFDAISGASSKPDKAAAPADATTSASVKPKMPGNTDTTTGASQK
;
A
#
# COMPACT_ATOMS: atom_id res chain seq x y z
N MET A 1 29.79 14.56 2.04
CA MET A 1 29.06 14.15 3.25
C MET A 1 29.55 15.08 4.34
N SER A 2 28.66 15.75 5.07
CA SER A 2 29.07 16.66 6.14
C SER A 2 29.44 15.82 7.36
N ASP A 3 30.64 16.01 7.89
CA ASP A 3 31.29 15.20 8.94
C ASP A 3 30.73 15.39 10.37
N ASP A 4 29.55 16.01 10.54
CA ASP A 4 29.08 16.51 11.85
C ASP A 4 28.02 15.65 12.57
N GLU A 5 27.77 14.41 12.13
CA GLU A 5 26.87 13.50 12.85
C GLU A 5 27.59 12.19 13.23
N PRO A 6 27.48 11.72 14.49
CA PRO A 6 28.03 10.43 14.87
C PRO A 6 27.41 9.33 14.02
N PHE A 7 28.23 8.71 13.18
CA PHE A 7 27.83 7.57 12.37
C PHE A 7 28.59 6.33 12.84
N MET A 8 27.91 5.20 12.95
CA MET A 8 28.58 3.92 13.12
C MET A 8 28.95 3.37 11.74
N LYS A 9 30.23 3.42 11.42
CA LYS A 9 30.79 2.65 10.30
C LYS A 9 30.74 1.17 10.67
N ASP A 10 30.20 0.34 9.78
CA ASP A 10 30.13 -1.13 9.94
C ASP A 10 29.20 -1.62 11.08
N ALA A 11 28.22 -0.82 11.50
CA ALA A 11 27.17 -1.31 12.40
C ALA A 11 26.26 -2.32 11.69
N HIS A 12 25.93 -3.37 12.44
CA HIS A 12 25.04 -4.43 12.03
C HIS A 12 23.85 -4.51 13.00
N VAL A 13 22.67 -4.77 12.46
CA VAL A 13 21.48 -5.12 13.24
C VAL A 13 21.22 -6.60 13.04
N THR A 14 21.27 -7.36 14.14
CA THR A 14 20.97 -8.80 14.14
C THR A 14 19.53 -9.01 14.59
N PHE A 15 18.74 -9.58 13.69
CA PHE A 15 17.39 -10.06 13.92
C PHE A 15 17.42 -11.58 14.11
N PRO A 16 16.37 -12.19 14.69
CA PRO A 16 16.23 -13.65 14.70
C PRO A 16 16.29 -14.30 13.32
N SER A 17 15.96 -13.56 12.25
CA SER A 17 15.93 -14.01 10.85
C SER A 17 17.20 -13.70 10.04
N GLY A 18 18.23 -13.09 10.64
CA GLY A 18 19.48 -12.76 9.96
C GLY A 18 20.09 -11.43 10.41
N THR A 19 21.15 -11.01 9.73
CA THR A 19 21.89 -9.79 10.06
C THR A 19 21.91 -8.86 8.86
N LEU A 20 21.68 -7.57 9.08
CA LEU A 20 21.75 -6.52 8.08
C LEU A 20 22.75 -5.44 8.51
N THR A 21 23.53 -4.94 7.56
CA THR A 21 24.24 -3.67 7.73
C THR A 21 23.24 -2.50 7.76
N LEU A 22 23.64 -1.37 8.34
CA LEU A 22 22.83 -0.14 8.27
C LEU A 22 22.55 0.30 6.83
N THR A 23 23.51 0.08 5.92
CA THR A 23 23.34 0.40 4.50
C THR A 23 22.26 -0.47 3.86
N GLU A 24 22.28 -1.79 4.07
CA GLU A 24 21.24 -2.68 3.53
C GLU A 24 19.86 -2.33 4.07
N LEU A 25 19.75 -2.06 5.38
CA LEU A 25 18.48 -1.66 6.00
C LEU A 25 17.93 -0.37 5.37
N GLN A 26 18.79 0.65 5.17
CA GLN A 26 18.40 1.89 4.50
C GLN A 26 17.97 1.64 3.05
N GLN A 27 18.70 0.80 2.31
CA GLN A 27 18.36 0.52 0.91
C GLN A 27 17.06 -0.26 0.76
N ILE A 28 16.74 -1.18 1.68
CA ILE A 28 15.46 -1.88 1.69
C ILE A 28 14.31 -0.86 1.77
N PHE A 29 14.34 0.07 2.73
CA PHE A 29 13.30 1.09 2.87
C PHE A 29 13.23 2.07 1.69
N LYS A 30 14.33 2.30 0.98
CA LYS A 30 14.34 3.11 -0.25
C LYS A 30 13.82 2.38 -1.48
N THR A 31 13.81 1.05 -1.45
CA THR A 31 13.52 0.20 -2.63
C THR A 31 12.09 -0.32 -2.64
N ILE A 32 11.52 -0.65 -1.47
CA ILE A 32 10.14 -1.14 -1.40
C ILE A 32 9.16 -0.09 -1.95
N PRO A 33 8.08 -0.49 -2.64
CA PRO A 33 7.13 0.42 -3.28
C PRO A 33 6.12 1.02 -2.27
N PHE A 34 6.58 1.33 -1.06
CA PHE A 34 5.76 1.82 0.04
C PHE A 34 6.46 2.97 0.74
N GLU A 35 5.74 4.07 0.95
CA GLU A 35 6.17 5.14 1.83
C GLU A 35 5.84 4.81 3.25
N LEU A 36 6.85 4.85 4.12
CA LEU A 36 6.72 4.58 5.54
C LEU A 36 6.97 5.86 6.32
N ASP A 37 6.08 6.13 7.27
CA ASP A 37 6.17 7.22 8.23
C ASP A 37 5.93 6.65 9.63
N LEU A 38 6.81 6.94 10.58
CA LEU A 38 6.69 6.50 11.97
C LEU A 38 6.40 7.70 12.87
N VAL A 39 5.27 7.61 13.57
CA VAL A 39 4.96 8.43 14.74
C VAL A 39 5.27 7.60 15.98
N ASP A 40 6.12 8.10 16.88
CA ASP A 40 6.53 7.37 18.07
C ASP A 40 5.40 7.26 19.13
N ALA A 41 5.67 6.53 20.21
CA ALA A 41 4.73 6.35 21.32
C ALA A 41 4.29 7.67 21.99
N ASN A 42 5.09 8.74 21.85
CA ASN A 42 4.86 10.07 22.40
C ASN A 42 4.17 11.03 21.41
N ASP A 43 3.64 10.49 20.30
CA ASP A 43 2.92 11.24 19.26
C ASP A 43 3.80 12.28 18.55
N ARG A 44 5.10 11.98 18.42
CA ARG A 44 6.06 12.78 17.64
C ARG A 44 6.42 12.07 16.35
N PHE A 45 6.60 12.84 15.29
CA PHE A 45 7.05 12.31 14.01
C PHE A 45 8.52 11.88 14.12
N GLY A 46 8.79 10.58 14.19
CA GLY A 46 10.09 10.04 14.54
C GLY A 46 10.97 9.72 13.34
N TRP A 47 10.39 9.20 12.26
CA TRP A 47 11.16 8.68 11.13
C TRP A 47 10.32 8.57 9.85
N TYR A 48 10.98 8.54 8.69
CA TYR A 48 10.34 8.20 7.41
C TYR A 48 11.29 7.51 6.44
N SER A 49 10.74 6.73 5.50
CA SER A 49 11.48 6.17 4.37
C SER A 49 11.82 7.26 3.34
N ASP A 50 13.10 7.48 3.07
CA ASP A 50 13.61 8.56 2.20
C ASP A 50 13.78 8.11 0.75
N GLN A 51 12.68 7.73 0.11
CA GLN A 51 12.64 7.43 -1.32
C GLN A 51 12.37 8.71 -2.13
N PRO A 52 12.87 8.84 -3.37
CA PRO A 52 12.85 10.11 -4.11
C PRO A 52 11.44 10.53 -4.60
N ASN A 53 10.56 9.58 -4.92
CA ASN A 53 9.28 9.84 -5.59
C ASN A 53 8.07 9.58 -4.69
N ARG A 54 8.07 10.19 -3.50
CA ARG A 54 6.96 10.07 -2.53
C ARG A 54 5.74 10.88 -2.95
N ASN A 55 4.55 10.31 -2.74
CA ASN A 55 3.29 11.03 -2.75
C ASN A 55 3.22 12.03 -1.59
N HIS A 56 3.68 11.63 -0.40
CA HIS A 56 3.75 12.52 0.77
C HIS A 56 5.19 12.99 0.97
N VAL A 57 5.49 14.20 0.47
CA VAL A 57 6.81 14.82 0.63
C VAL A 57 7.09 15.06 2.12
N ARG A 58 8.24 14.57 2.59
CA ARG A 58 8.73 14.79 3.95
C ARG A 58 10.02 15.61 3.95
N SER A 59 10.26 16.30 5.06
CA SER A 59 11.49 17.06 5.30
C SER A 59 12.09 16.66 6.64
N LYS A 60 13.42 16.67 6.73
CA LYS A 60 14.15 16.43 8.00
C LYS A 60 13.69 17.36 9.12
N ASN A 61 13.25 18.58 8.80
CA ASN A 61 12.74 19.56 9.77
C ASN A 61 11.41 19.15 10.43
N GLN A 62 10.77 18.05 10.00
CA GLN A 62 9.56 17.51 10.63
C GLN A 62 9.89 16.53 11.76
N ILE A 63 11.11 15.96 11.78
CA ILE A 63 11.50 14.95 12.77
C ILE A 63 11.48 15.57 14.17
N GLY A 64 10.90 14.85 15.14
CA GLY A 64 10.71 15.25 16.52
C GLY A 64 9.52 16.18 16.77
N LYS A 65 8.90 16.73 15.73
CA LYS A 65 7.73 17.61 15.87
C LYS A 65 6.47 16.83 16.23
N THR A 66 5.59 17.49 16.96
CA THR A 66 4.24 16.98 17.24
C THR A 66 3.38 16.98 15.98
N LEU A 67 2.35 16.13 15.97
CA LEU A 67 1.39 16.09 14.85
C LEU A 67 0.67 17.42 14.64
N ALA A 68 0.47 18.19 15.71
CA ALA A 68 -0.12 19.53 15.63
C ALA A 68 0.76 20.54 14.87
N GLU A 69 2.07 20.39 14.92
CA GLU A 69 3.03 21.27 14.24
C GLU A 69 3.17 20.96 12.75
N ILE A 70 2.82 19.73 12.31
CA ILE A 70 3.04 19.27 10.92
C ILE A 70 1.75 18.99 10.15
N HIS A 71 0.57 19.05 10.79
CA HIS A 71 -0.73 18.86 10.15
C HIS A 71 -1.68 20.05 10.37
N PRO A 72 -2.57 20.34 9.41
CA PRO A 72 -3.60 21.37 9.56
C PRO A 72 -4.54 21.10 10.76
N ALA A 73 -4.94 22.15 11.49
CA ALA A 73 -5.78 22.03 12.68
C ALA A 73 -7.08 21.23 12.45
N LYS A 74 -7.67 21.33 11.25
CA LYS A 74 -8.92 20.65 10.90
C LYS A 74 -8.85 19.12 10.97
N ILE A 75 -7.68 18.51 10.75
CA ILE A 75 -7.54 17.04 10.71
C ILE A 75 -7.05 16.44 12.03
N LEU A 76 -6.52 17.27 12.94
CA LEU A 76 -5.97 16.83 14.21
C LEU A 76 -6.95 16.02 15.08
N PRO A 77 -8.25 16.34 15.18
CA PRO A 77 -9.18 15.52 15.95
C PRO A 77 -9.28 14.08 15.45
N ALA A 78 -9.29 13.88 14.13
CA ALA A 78 -9.35 12.55 13.52
C ALA A 78 -8.06 11.76 13.79
N ILE A 79 -6.90 12.41 13.62
CA ILE A 79 -5.58 11.82 13.90
C ILE A 79 -5.48 11.40 15.38
N LYS A 80 -5.83 12.29 16.30
CA LYS A 80 -5.82 12.00 17.75
C LYS A 80 -6.75 10.86 18.11
N SER A 81 -7.94 10.81 17.51
CA SER A 81 -8.91 9.73 17.74
C SER A 81 -8.36 8.38 17.27
N LEU A 82 -7.74 8.33 16.09
CA LEU A 82 -7.10 7.12 15.57
C LEU A 82 -5.99 6.61 16.50
N ILE A 83 -5.04 7.48 16.85
CA ILE A 83 -3.92 7.13 17.75
C ILE A 83 -4.43 6.68 19.11
N SER A 84 -5.46 7.35 19.66
CA SER A 84 -6.06 6.94 20.92
C SER A 84 -6.69 5.55 20.83
N SER A 85 -7.29 5.19 19.69
CA SER A 85 -7.85 3.85 19.47
C SER A 85 -6.76 2.78 19.43
N PHE A 86 -5.60 3.10 18.84
CA PHE A 86 -4.42 2.22 18.81
C PHE A 86 -3.82 2.07 20.20
N LYS A 87 -3.56 3.16 20.92
CA LYS A 87 -3.04 3.12 22.30
C LYS A 87 -3.94 2.31 23.23
N ALA A 88 -5.26 2.40 23.06
CA ALA A 88 -6.25 1.66 23.85
C ALA A 88 -6.46 0.19 23.41
N GLY A 89 -5.74 -0.30 22.38
CA GLY A 89 -5.89 -1.67 21.89
C GLY A 89 -7.25 -1.95 21.22
N LYS A 90 -7.99 -0.91 20.81
CA LYS A 90 -9.32 -1.07 20.20
C LYS A 90 -9.26 -1.48 18.72
N ARG A 91 -8.08 -1.30 18.11
CA ARG A 91 -7.81 -1.55 16.69
C ARG A 91 -6.31 -1.64 16.49
N ASP A 92 -5.88 -2.45 15.53
CA ASP A 92 -4.47 -2.58 15.15
C ASP A 92 -4.14 -2.01 13.77
N ALA A 93 -5.13 -1.83 12.90
CA ALA A 93 -4.93 -1.22 11.59
C ALA A 93 -6.15 -0.43 11.10
N MET A 94 -5.93 0.60 10.29
CA MET A 94 -6.97 1.33 9.56
C MET A 94 -6.47 1.70 8.16
N THR A 95 -7.20 1.27 7.14
CA THR A 95 -6.88 1.55 5.73
C THR A 95 -7.82 2.61 5.17
N ILE A 96 -7.25 3.59 4.47
CA ILE A 96 -7.97 4.64 3.76
C ILE A 96 -7.54 4.62 2.29
N PRO A 97 -8.39 4.17 1.37
CA PRO A 97 -8.18 4.37 -0.07
C PRO A 97 -8.48 5.83 -0.44
N SER A 98 -7.70 6.38 -1.37
CA SER A 98 -7.86 7.75 -1.87
C SER A 98 -7.42 7.86 -3.33
N THR A 99 -7.79 8.96 -3.99
CA THR A 99 -7.19 9.36 -5.27
C THR A 99 -6.38 10.62 -5.03
N GLN A 100 -5.08 10.58 -5.31
CA GLN A 100 -4.16 11.70 -5.11
C GLN A 100 -3.41 11.97 -6.40
N ASN A 101 -3.47 13.20 -6.91
CA ASN A 101 -2.82 13.60 -8.18
C ASN A 101 -3.14 12.65 -9.36
N GLY A 102 -4.35 12.09 -9.41
CA GLY A 102 -4.78 11.14 -10.44
C GLY A 102 -4.45 9.67 -10.16
N HIS A 103 -3.60 9.38 -9.18
CA HIS A 103 -3.19 8.03 -8.80
C HIS A 103 -4.10 7.43 -7.73
N LYS A 104 -4.32 6.12 -7.77
CA LYS A 104 -4.99 5.37 -6.71
C LYS A 104 -3.96 5.09 -5.61
N VAL A 105 -4.25 5.60 -4.41
CA VAL A 105 -3.35 5.52 -3.27
C VAL A 105 -4.07 4.85 -2.12
N MET A 106 -3.40 3.87 -1.51
CA MET A 106 -3.87 3.19 -0.31
C MET A 106 -2.96 3.50 0.86
N THR A 107 -3.49 4.23 1.85
CA THR A 107 -2.76 4.54 3.07
C THR A 107 -3.29 3.69 4.21
N THR A 108 -2.42 2.90 4.85
CA THR A 108 -2.76 2.08 6.01
C THR A 108 -1.96 2.54 7.21
N TYR A 109 -2.67 2.81 8.30
CA TYR A 109 -2.10 3.12 9.60
C TYR A 109 -2.12 1.85 10.46
N TYR A 110 -1.00 1.51 11.10
CA TYR A 110 -0.85 0.36 11.98
C TYR A 110 -0.47 0.81 13.39
N ALA A 111 -1.04 0.16 14.40
CA ALA A 111 -0.53 0.21 15.76
C ALA A 111 0.76 -0.64 15.80
N LEU A 112 1.92 -0.01 15.86
CA LEU A 112 3.18 -0.71 15.97
C LEU A 112 3.36 -1.17 17.42
N ARG A 113 3.57 -2.48 17.61
CA ARG A 113 3.74 -3.10 18.93
C ARG A 113 4.96 -4.02 18.95
N ASP A 114 5.53 -4.22 20.12
CA ASP A 114 6.47 -5.32 20.36
C ASP A 114 5.73 -6.65 20.59
N ASP A 115 6.51 -7.72 20.83
CA ASP A 115 5.99 -9.07 21.03
C ASP A 115 5.15 -9.19 22.33
N GLU A 116 5.36 -8.29 23.29
CA GLU A 116 4.59 -8.16 24.52
C GLU A 116 3.29 -7.33 24.35
N GLY A 117 3.06 -6.76 23.16
CA GLY A 117 1.89 -5.94 22.84
C GLY A 117 2.00 -4.48 23.26
N THR A 118 3.16 -4.04 23.75
CA THR A 118 3.44 -2.65 24.12
C THR A 118 3.36 -1.77 22.88
N TYR A 119 2.60 -0.68 22.96
CA TYR A 119 2.50 0.28 21.86
C TYR A 119 3.81 1.06 21.68
N LEU A 120 4.47 0.87 20.53
CA LEU A 120 5.71 1.54 20.15
C LEU A 120 5.45 2.82 19.34
N GLY A 121 4.29 2.92 18.70
CA GLY A 121 3.94 4.05 17.82
C GLY A 121 2.88 3.72 16.78
N THR A 122 2.67 4.65 15.86
CA THR A 122 1.84 4.45 14.67
C THR A 122 2.74 4.41 13.44
N LEU A 123 2.69 3.31 12.70
CA LEU A 123 3.30 3.21 11.38
C LEU A 123 2.24 3.58 10.33
N GLU A 124 2.49 4.62 9.56
CA GLU A 124 1.75 4.95 8.35
C GLU A 124 2.47 4.37 7.14
N CYS A 125 1.75 3.61 6.32
CA CYS A 125 2.22 2.99 5.09
C CYS A 125 1.37 3.48 3.93
N THR A 126 1.96 4.17 2.95
CA THR A 126 1.28 4.65 1.76
C THR A 126 1.77 3.90 0.52
N ALA A 127 0.84 3.32 -0.23
CA ALA A 127 1.11 2.59 -1.47
C ALA A 127 0.42 3.28 -2.65
N ASN A 128 1.14 3.53 -3.75
CA ASN A 128 0.50 3.72 -5.05
C ASN A 128 0.12 2.35 -5.59
N VAL A 129 -1.17 2.14 -5.87
CA VAL A 129 -1.71 0.84 -6.28
C VAL A 129 -2.09 0.76 -7.76
N ASP A 130 -1.75 1.77 -8.56
CA ASP A 130 -2.08 1.81 -10.00
C ASP A 130 -1.51 0.59 -10.74
N GLN A 131 -0.26 0.22 -10.44
CA GLN A 131 0.38 -0.94 -11.06
C GLN A 131 -0.34 -2.25 -10.68
N ILE A 132 -0.78 -2.36 -9.42
CA ILE A 132 -1.51 -3.54 -8.94
C ILE A 132 -2.87 -3.63 -9.65
N ILE A 133 -3.58 -2.50 -9.78
CA ILE A 133 -4.86 -2.43 -10.50
C ILE A 133 -4.64 -2.80 -11.97
N THR A 134 -3.62 -2.25 -12.63
CA THR A 134 -3.28 -2.55 -14.03
C THR A 134 -2.94 -4.04 -14.22
N MET A 135 -2.19 -4.63 -13.29
CA MET A 135 -1.89 -6.07 -13.32
C MET A 135 -3.16 -6.91 -13.20
N PHE A 136 -4.07 -6.53 -12.29
CA PHE A 136 -5.36 -7.19 -12.12
C PHE A 136 -6.22 -7.12 -13.38
N GLU A 137 -6.40 -5.93 -13.94
CA GLU A 137 -7.20 -5.71 -15.16
C GLU A 137 -6.66 -6.49 -16.38
N ASN A 138 -5.35 -6.69 -16.44
CA ASN A 138 -4.70 -7.47 -17.50
C ASN A 138 -4.63 -8.98 -17.22
N GLY A 139 -5.27 -9.48 -16.14
CA GLY A 139 -5.28 -10.91 -15.80
C GLY A 139 -3.93 -11.47 -15.34
N ALA A 140 -3.01 -10.62 -14.87
CA ALA A 140 -1.66 -11.04 -14.49
C ALA A 140 -1.63 -12.05 -13.34
N PHE A 141 -2.65 -12.04 -12.47
CA PHE A 141 -2.75 -12.98 -11.34
C PHE A 141 -3.14 -14.40 -11.79
N ASP A 142 -3.80 -14.54 -12.94
CA ASP A 142 -4.16 -15.85 -13.49
C ASP A 142 -2.97 -16.51 -14.22
N ALA A 143 -2.05 -15.70 -14.75
CA ALA A 143 -0.92 -16.16 -15.57
C ALA A 143 0.04 -17.11 -14.84
N ILE A 144 0.21 -16.97 -13.52
CA ILE A 144 1.09 -17.82 -12.71
C ILE A 144 0.34 -19.07 -12.20
N SER A 145 -0.99 -19.05 -12.15
CA SER A 145 -1.82 -20.18 -11.71
C SER A 145 -1.81 -21.36 -12.71
N GLY A 146 -1.40 -21.12 -13.96
CA GLY A 146 -1.30 -22.11 -15.03
C GLY A 146 -0.13 -23.11 -14.92
N ALA A 147 0.75 -22.99 -13.92
CA ALA A 147 1.88 -23.92 -13.73
C ALA A 147 1.53 -25.26 -13.05
N SER A 148 0.25 -25.66 -13.04
CA SER A 148 -0.18 -26.97 -12.50
C SER A 148 -1.30 -27.68 -13.29
N SER A 149 -1.41 -27.42 -14.59
CA SER A 149 -2.09 -28.36 -15.50
C SER A 149 -1.09 -28.92 -16.50
N LYS A 150 -0.65 -30.15 -16.26
CA LYS A 150 0.03 -30.96 -17.29
C LYS A 150 -0.84 -30.99 -18.56
N PRO A 151 -0.25 -30.94 -19.76
CA PRO A 151 -0.98 -31.24 -20.97
C PRO A 151 -1.14 -32.77 -21.06
N ASP A 152 -2.29 -33.30 -20.69
CA ASP A 152 -2.62 -34.69 -21.01
C ASP A 152 -2.96 -34.82 -22.51
N LYS A 153 -1.91 -35.19 -23.24
CA LYS A 153 -1.85 -36.19 -24.30
C LYS A 153 -2.97 -36.27 -25.38
N ALA A 154 -2.47 -36.05 -26.59
CA ALA A 154 -2.53 -36.94 -27.76
C ALA A 154 -3.77 -36.93 -28.67
N ALA A 155 -3.42 -36.86 -29.96
CA ALA A 155 -4.25 -36.76 -31.15
C ALA A 155 -5.04 -38.03 -31.49
N ALA A 156 -6.12 -37.84 -32.27
CA ALA A 156 -6.47 -38.67 -33.43
C ALA A 156 -7.38 -37.86 -34.40
N PRO A 157 -7.44 -38.21 -35.70
CA PRO A 157 -7.61 -37.25 -36.79
C PRO A 157 -9.06 -37.09 -37.31
N ALA A 158 -9.14 -36.18 -38.29
CA ALA A 158 -10.28 -35.68 -39.05
C ALA A 158 -11.44 -36.64 -39.36
N ASP A 159 -12.65 -36.08 -39.33
CA ASP A 159 -13.57 -36.26 -40.45
C ASP A 159 -14.41 -35.00 -40.68
N ALA A 160 -14.62 -34.67 -41.95
CA ALA A 160 -15.25 -33.45 -42.42
C ALA A 160 -16.61 -33.76 -43.02
N THR A 161 -17.69 -33.15 -42.52
CA THR A 161 -18.87 -32.77 -43.34
C THR A 161 -19.65 -31.61 -42.72
N THR A 162 -19.68 -30.48 -43.45
CA THR A 162 -20.81 -29.56 -43.73
C THR A 162 -22.11 -29.63 -42.90
N SER A 163 -22.54 -28.49 -42.35
CA SER A 163 -23.76 -27.76 -42.77
C SER A 163 -24.09 -26.56 -41.86
N ALA A 164 -24.86 -25.62 -42.41
CA ALA A 164 -24.96 -24.21 -42.02
C ALA A 164 -26.07 -23.85 -41.01
N SER A 165 -25.97 -22.61 -40.50
CA SER A 165 -27.04 -21.77 -39.89
C SER A 165 -27.41 -22.15 -38.45
N VAL A 166 -27.54 -21.25 -37.48
CA VAL A 166 -28.37 -20.04 -37.41
C VAL A 166 -27.89 -19.15 -36.24
N LYS A 167 -27.85 -17.83 -36.46
CA LYS A 167 -27.76 -16.80 -35.40
C LYS A 167 -29.12 -16.64 -34.71
N PRO A 168 -29.24 -16.70 -33.37
CA PRO A 168 -30.43 -16.22 -32.69
C PRO A 168 -30.38 -14.69 -32.55
N LYS A 169 -31.44 -14.05 -33.04
CA LYS A 169 -31.79 -12.64 -32.89
C LYS A 169 -32.54 -12.48 -31.56
N MET A 170 -32.05 -11.66 -30.63
CA MET A 170 -32.85 -11.21 -29.49
C MET A 170 -33.71 -9.99 -29.88
N PRO A 171 -34.98 -9.91 -29.42
CA PRO A 171 -35.83 -8.74 -29.61
C PRO A 171 -35.42 -7.57 -28.68
N GLY A 172 -35.66 -6.35 -29.16
CA GLY A 172 -35.29 -5.12 -28.49
C GLY A 172 -36.39 -4.45 -27.66
N ASN A 173 -35.92 -3.42 -26.96
CA ASN A 173 -36.58 -2.31 -26.26
C ASN A 173 -37.41 -2.62 -24.99
N THR A 174 -37.05 -1.93 -23.90
CA THR A 174 -37.67 -0.63 -23.56
C THR A 174 -36.75 0.23 -22.69
N ASP A 175 -36.64 1.50 -23.09
CA ASP A 175 -36.26 2.66 -22.29
C ASP A 175 -37.05 2.76 -20.98
N THR A 176 -36.41 3.26 -19.93
CA THR A 176 -36.98 4.38 -19.14
C THR A 176 -35.87 5.19 -18.49
N THR A 177 -35.85 6.46 -18.85
CA THR A 177 -35.04 7.56 -18.34
C THR A 177 -35.69 8.13 -17.08
N THR A 178 -34.90 8.60 -16.12
CA THR A 178 -35.16 9.80 -15.27
C THR A 178 -33.87 10.02 -14.47
N GLY A 179 -33.22 11.17 -14.42
CA GLY A 179 -33.71 12.54 -14.56
C GLY A 179 -33.19 13.30 -13.34
N ALA A 180 -32.29 14.26 -13.57
CA ALA A 180 -31.55 15.02 -12.57
C ALA A 180 -32.44 15.91 -11.67
N SER A 181 -31.90 16.36 -10.54
CA SER A 181 -32.17 17.70 -10.02
C SER A 181 -31.03 18.20 -9.13
N GLN A 182 -30.47 19.33 -9.55
CA GLN A 182 -29.70 20.27 -8.74
C GLN A 182 -30.64 21.06 -7.83
N LYS A 183 -30.15 21.44 -6.65
CA LYS A 183 -30.40 22.75 -6.07
C LYS A 183 -29.23 23.15 -5.18
#